data_AF-A0AAD9N6S0-F1
#
_entry.id   AF-A0AAD9N6S0-F1
#
_cell.length_a   1.000
_cell.length_b   1.000
_cell.length_c   1.000
_cell.angle_alpha   90.00
_cell.angle_beta   90.00
_cell.angle_gamma   90.00
#
_symmetry.space_group_name_H-M   'P 1'
#
loop_
_entity.id
_entity.type
_entity.pdbx_description
1 polymer ?
#
loop_
_entity_poly.entity_id
_entity_poly.type
_entity_poly.pdbx_seq_one_letter_code
_entity_poly.pdbx_strand_id
1 'polypeptide(L)'
;MTRCCTDVITDNNHPMFEEKFSFELLEDDYKKRVLISILNRTSEGSESEFLGGMSFGVWHIYTHKRTIDGWYYLLHRDIARRKHVQVTVRERDKESLNDVKYSNSDIYATIENGGSKYVEGK
;
A
#
# COMPACT_ATOMS: atom_id res chain seq x y z
N MET A 1 16.81 4.56 1.92
CA MET A 1 15.44 4.11 1.58
C MET A 1 15.28 2.75 2.21
N THR A 2 14.31 2.58 3.11
CA THR A 2 14.07 1.30 3.80
C THR A 2 12.86 0.66 3.14
N ARG A 3 13.01 -0.60 2.73
CA ARG A 3 11.93 -1.41 2.15
C ARG A 3 11.77 -2.68 2.98
N CYS A 4 10.54 -2.96 3.37
CA CYS A 4 10.14 -4.21 3.98
C CYS A 4 9.10 -4.89 3.08
N CYS A 5 8.93 -6.19 3.26
CA CYS A 5 7.89 -6.95 2.56
C CYS A 5 7.29 -7.99 3.50
N THR A 6 6.03 -8.33 3.26
CA THR A 6 5.38 -9.48 3.88
C THR A 6 5.87 -10.78 3.26
N ASP A 7 5.50 -11.89 3.88
CA ASP A 7 5.53 -13.19 3.24
C ASP A 7 4.60 -13.21 2.01
N VAL A 8 4.91 -14.11 1.07
CA VAL A 8 4.10 -14.35 -0.12
C VAL A 8 2.99 -15.33 0.23
N ILE A 9 1.74 -14.94 -0.02
CA ILE A 9 0.57 -15.81 0.12
C ILE A 9 0.15 -16.29 -1.27
N THR A 10 0.28 -17.59 -1.49
CA THR A 10 0.03 -18.25 -2.79
C THR A 10 -1.46 -18.55 -2.99
N ASP A 11 -1.92 -18.46 -4.24
CA ASP A 11 -3.28 -18.84 -4.68
C ASP A 11 -4.43 -18.23 -3.84
N ASN A 12 -4.25 -16.99 -3.38
CA ASN A 12 -5.26 -16.28 -2.61
C ASN A 12 -5.45 -14.83 -3.06
N ASN A 13 -6.69 -14.45 -3.41
CA ASN A 13 -7.08 -13.09 -3.80
C ASN A 13 -7.49 -12.20 -2.62
N HIS A 14 -7.63 -12.77 -1.42
CA HIS A 14 -7.91 -12.07 -0.16
C HIS A 14 -6.84 -12.43 0.90
N PRO A 15 -5.57 -12.06 0.66
CA PRO A 15 -4.47 -12.42 1.55
C PRO A 15 -4.63 -11.78 2.93
N MET A 16 -4.37 -12.56 3.98
CA MET A 16 -4.32 -12.12 5.37
C MET A 16 -2.86 -12.16 5.84
N PHE A 17 -2.19 -11.01 5.84
CA PHE A 17 -0.76 -10.94 6.18
C PHE A 17 -0.49 -10.92 7.69
N GLU A 18 -1.25 -10.11 8.45
CA GLU A 18 -1.09 -9.94 9.91
C GLU A 18 0.33 -9.57 10.40
N GLU A 19 1.18 -9.02 9.53
CA GLU A 19 2.55 -8.63 9.85
C GLU A 19 2.68 -7.18 10.32
N LYS A 20 3.72 -6.92 11.12
CA LYS A 20 4.03 -5.59 11.67
C LYS A 20 5.44 -5.17 11.26
N PHE A 21 5.54 -3.95 10.76
CA PHE A 21 6.80 -3.33 10.37
C PHE A 21 7.05 -2.06 11.17
N SER A 22 8.32 -1.81 11.49
CA SER A 22 8.78 -0.61 12.17
C SER A 22 9.92 0.00 11.39
N PHE A 23 9.95 1.32 11.30
CA PHE A 23 11.03 2.07 10.66
C PHE A 23 11.37 3.27 11.51
N GLU A 24 12.67 3.54 11.61
CA GLU A 24 13.17 4.79 12.18
C GLU A 24 12.94 5.92 11.17
N LEU A 25 12.51 7.08 11.67
CA LEU A 25 12.27 8.28 10.88
C LEU A 25 13.39 9.29 11.16
N LEU A 26 14.04 9.75 10.08
CA LEU A 26 14.98 10.86 10.13
C LEU A 26 14.27 12.17 9.73
N GLU A 27 14.88 13.32 10.03
CA GLU A 27 14.28 14.63 9.73
C GLU A 27 13.94 14.81 8.24
N ASP A 28 14.79 14.29 7.35
CA ASP A 28 14.56 14.32 5.90
C ASP A 28 13.36 13.47 5.44
N ASP A 29 12.92 12.50 6.26
CA ASP A 29 11.78 11.64 5.94
C ASP A 29 10.45 12.35 6.13
N TYR A 30 10.39 13.44 6.90
CA TYR A 30 9.15 14.17 7.14
C TYR A 30 8.49 14.65 5.84
N LYS A 31 9.28 14.99 4.82
CA LYS A 31 8.78 15.44 3.50
C LYS A 31 8.44 14.28 2.55
N LYS A 32 8.59 13.02 2.99
CA LYS A 32 8.38 11.82 2.18
C LYS A 32 7.02 11.20 2.49
N ARG A 33 6.74 10.11 1.78
CA ARG A 33 5.54 9.30 1.97
C ARG A 33 5.95 7.84 2.24
N VAL A 34 5.20 7.18 3.11
CA VAL A 34 5.21 5.72 3.24
C VAL A 34 4.36 5.17 2.11
N LEU A 35 4.95 4.38 1.22
CA LEU A 35 4.25 3.70 0.13
C LEU A 35 3.99 2.25 0.52
N ILE A 36 2.74 1.82 0.39
CA ILE A 36 2.33 0.42 0.51
C ILE A 36 1.92 -0.05 -0.89
N SER A 37 2.54 -1.11 -1.38
CA SER A 37 2.27 -1.69 -2.69
C SER A 37 1.89 -3.15 -2.54
N ILE A 38 0.89 -3.60 -3.29
CA ILE A 38 0.50 -4.99 -3.41
C ILE A 38 1.00 -5.50 -4.75
N LEU A 39 1.72 -6.61 -4.73
CA LEU A 39 2.31 -7.22 -5.91
C LEU A 39 1.88 -8.67 -6.05
N ASN A 40 1.75 -9.14 -7.28
CA ASN A 40 1.64 -10.55 -7.61
C ASN A 40 2.99 -11.07 -8.09
N ARG A 41 3.55 -12.05 -7.38
CA ARG A 41 4.78 -12.71 -7.78
C ARG A 41 4.50 -13.59 -8.98
N THR A 42 5.05 -13.22 -10.12
CA THR A 42 5.07 -14.08 -11.30
C THR A 42 6.15 -15.16 -11.20
N SER A 43 6.05 -16.21 -12.01
CA SER A 43 7.04 -17.29 -12.10
C SER A 43 8.49 -16.78 -12.28
N GLU A 44 9.47 -17.59 -11.88
CA GLU A 44 10.89 -17.24 -11.93
C GLU A 44 11.31 -16.70 -13.31
N GLY A 45 11.73 -15.43 -13.34
CA GLY A 45 12.26 -14.76 -14.53
C GLY A 45 11.54 -13.49 -14.95
N SER A 46 10.30 -13.24 -14.50
CA SER A 46 9.58 -11.99 -14.75
C SER A 46 9.46 -11.10 -13.50
N GLU A 47 9.40 -9.79 -13.72
CA GLU A 47 9.13 -8.83 -12.65
C GLU A 47 7.73 -9.04 -12.08
N SER A 48 7.59 -8.90 -10.76
CA SER A 48 6.28 -8.99 -10.10
C SER A 48 5.32 -7.94 -10.66
N GLU A 49 4.08 -8.37 -10.92
CA GLU A 49 3.02 -7.48 -11.37
C GLU A 49 2.55 -6.59 -10.21
N PHE A 50 2.35 -5.30 -10.47
CA PHE A 50 1.80 -4.38 -9.48
C PHE A 50 0.28 -4.39 -9.56
N LEU A 51 -0.36 -4.89 -8.51
CA LEU A 51 -1.82 -4.97 -8.44
C LEU A 51 -2.43 -3.64 -7.99
N GLY A 52 -1.71 -2.88 -7.16
CA GLY A 52 -2.16 -1.59 -6.67
C GLY A 52 -1.43 -1.15 -5.42
N GLY A 53 -1.70 0.06 -4.96
CA GLY A 53 -1.07 0.56 -3.73
C GLY A 53 -1.69 1.84 -3.22
N MET A 54 -1.08 2.38 -2.17
CA MET A 54 -1.50 3.61 -1.52
C MET A 54 -0.31 4.24 -0.78
N SER A 55 -0.39 5.52 -0.47
CA SER A 55 0.66 6.15 0.33
C SER A 55 0.14 7.17 1.33
N PHE A 56 0.93 7.36 2.37
CA PHE A 56 0.63 8.25 3.49
C PHE A 56 1.81 9.21 3.72
N GLY A 57 1.53 10.51 3.85
CA GLY A 57 2.56 11.50 4.14
C GLY A 57 3.10 11.31 5.55
N VAL A 58 4.43 11.17 5.69
CA VAL A 58 5.09 10.96 6.99
C VAL A 58 4.80 12.13 7.93
N TRP A 59 4.88 13.36 7.42
CA TRP A 59 4.53 14.56 8.19
C TRP A 59 3.14 14.47 8.82
N HIS A 60 2.13 14.04 8.06
CA HIS A 60 0.75 14.00 8.54
C HIS A 60 0.55 12.94 9.61
N ILE A 61 1.19 11.77 9.47
CA ILE A 61 1.20 10.71 10.50
C ILE A 61 1.84 11.22 11.78
N TYR A 62 3.04 11.80 11.65
CA TYR A 62 3.87 12.23 12.77
C TYR A 62 3.22 13.38 13.55
N THR A 63 2.83 14.45 12.85
CA THR A 63 2.32 15.68 13.49
C THR A 63 0.96 15.50 14.13
N HIS A 64 0.04 14.79 13.48
CA HIS A 64 -1.31 14.64 13.99
C HIS A 64 -1.43 13.48 14.99
N LYS A 65 -0.34 12.74 15.25
CA LYS A 65 -0.31 11.49 16.03
C LYS A 65 -1.51 10.58 15.69
N ARG A 66 -1.90 10.58 14.42
CA ARG A 66 -3.10 9.89 13.94
C ARG A 66 -2.76 8.43 13.75
N THR A 67 -3.49 7.56 14.45
CA THR A 67 -3.59 6.16 14.06
C THR A 67 -4.36 6.11 12.74
N ILE A 68 -3.74 5.50 11.72
CA ILE A 68 -4.37 5.20 10.44
C ILE A 68 -4.87 3.77 10.53
N ASP A 69 -6.18 3.59 10.48
CA ASP A 69 -6.84 2.30 10.66
C ASP A 69 -8.08 2.21 9.76
N GLY A 70 -8.33 1.00 9.24
CA GLY A 70 -9.45 0.68 8.37
C GLY A 70 -9.09 0.32 6.94
N TRP A 71 -10.11 0.32 6.07
CA TRP A 71 -10.02 -0.13 4.68
C TRP A 71 -9.65 1.01 3.73
N TYR A 72 -8.79 0.72 2.75
CA TYR A 72 -8.32 1.68 1.75
C TYR A 72 -8.32 1.05 0.37
N TYR A 73 -8.64 1.84 -0.64
CA TYR A 73 -8.59 1.39 -2.03
C TYR A 73 -7.15 1.19 -2.50
N LEU A 74 -6.92 0.10 -3.24
CA LEU A 74 -5.71 -0.09 -4.02
C LEU A 74 -5.78 0.78 -5.28
N LEU A 75 -4.89 1.76 -5.36
CA LEU A 75 -4.83 2.74 -6.45
C LEU A 75 -3.79 2.31 -7.49
N HIS A 76 -3.98 2.74 -8.73
CA HIS A 76 -2.99 2.57 -9.78
C HIS A 76 -1.67 3.28 -9.43
N ARG A 77 -0.55 2.79 -9.99
CA ARG A 77 0.83 3.09 -9.57
C ARG A 77 1.11 4.58 -9.37
N ASP A 78 0.75 5.42 -10.34
CA ASP A 78 1.05 6.86 -10.27
C ASP A 78 0.23 7.61 -9.22
N ILE A 79 -0.98 7.14 -8.96
CA ILE A 79 -1.91 7.72 -8.00
C ILE A 79 -1.55 7.26 -6.58
N ALA A 80 -1.24 5.96 -6.43
CA ALA A 80 -0.81 5.34 -5.18
C ALA A 80 0.37 6.08 -4.54
N ARG A 81 1.32 6.57 -5.35
CA ARG A 81 2.49 7.31 -4.87
C ARG A 81 2.18 8.70 -4.30
N ARG A 82 0.98 9.23 -4.54
CA ARG A 82 0.60 10.61 -4.19
C ARG A 82 -0.47 10.68 -3.13
N LYS A 83 -1.33 9.67 -3.01
CA LYS A 83 -2.47 9.69 -2.09
C LYS A 83 -2.89 8.30 -1.62
N HIS A 84 -3.85 8.31 -0.71
CA HIS A 84 -4.68 7.18 -0.31
C HIS A 84 -6.14 7.61 -0.41
N VAL A 85 -7.04 6.63 -0.50
CA VAL A 85 -8.49 6.86 -0.43
C VAL A 85 -9.06 5.85 0.54
N GLN A 86 -9.59 6.33 1.66
CA GLN A 86 -10.22 5.48 2.67
C GLN A 86 -11.61 5.06 2.18
N VAL A 87 -11.95 3.79 2.36
CA VAL A 87 -13.29 3.28 2.07
C VAL A 87 -14.23 3.76 3.17
N THR A 88 -15.34 4.39 2.80
CA THR A 88 -16.37 4.78 3.76
C THR A 88 -17.31 3.62 4.08
N VAL A 89 -17.96 3.64 5.25
CA VAL A 89 -18.92 2.59 5.64
C VAL A 89 -20.01 2.38 4.59
N ARG A 90 -20.49 3.46 3.96
CA ARG A 90 -21.52 3.42 2.91
C ARG A 90 -21.04 2.83 1.59
N GLU A 91 -19.74 2.83 1.33
CA GLU A 91 -19.15 2.23 0.14
C GLU A 91 -18.89 0.74 0.34
N ARG A 92 -18.57 0.30 1.57
CA ARG A 92 -18.48 -1.14 1.89
C ARG A 92 -19.78 -1.88 1.60
N ASP A 93 -20.93 -1.26 1.86
CA ASP A 93 -22.24 -1.92 1.67
C ASP A 93 -22.65 -2.05 0.19
N LYS A 94 -21.88 -1.49 -0.75
CA LYS A 94 -22.16 -1.50 -2.21
C LYS A 94 -21.35 -2.56 -2.97
N GLU A 95 -20.77 -3.53 -2.28
CA GLU A 95 -19.78 -4.46 -2.80
C GLU A 95 -20.34 -5.34 -3.95
N SER A 96 -20.18 -4.82 -5.16
CA SER A 96 -20.15 -5.53 -6.44
C SER A 96 -19.09 -4.84 -7.31
N LEU A 97 -17.94 -4.55 -6.70
CA LEU A 97 -16.77 -4.14 -7.46
C LEU A 97 -16.20 -5.42 -8.04
N ASN A 98 -16.19 -5.51 -9.37
CA ASN A 98 -15.65 -6.62 -10.16
C ASN A 98 -14.52 -7.34 -9.41
N ASP A 99 -14.82 -8.50 -8.82
CA ASP A 99 -13.80 -9.39 -8.26
C ASP A 99 -12.91 -9.82 -9.41
N VAL A 100 -11.84 -9.06 -9.64
CA VAL A 100 -10.79 -9.45 -10.57
C VAL A 100 -10.09 -10.63 -9.90
N LYS A 101 -10.51 -11.84 -10.27
CA LYS A 101 -9.82 -13.05 -9.89
C LYS A 101 -8.50 -13.09 -10.65
N TYR A 102 -7.40 -12.93 -9.93
CA TYR A 102 -6.09 -13.21 -10.50
C TYR A 102 -5.87 -14.72 -10.41
N SER A 103 -5.72 -15.39 -11.55
CA SER A 103 -5.25 -16.77 -11.59
C SER A 103 -3.77 -16.80 -11.19
N ASN A 104 -3.36 -17.70 -10.30
CA ASN A 104 -2.00 -17.76 -9.74
C ASN A 104 -1.61 -16.47 -8.99
N SER A 105 -2.37 -16.12 -7.96
CA SER A 105 -2.15 -14.92 -7.15
C SER A 105 -1.19 -15.22 -6.00
N ASP A 106 0.11 -15.08 -6.24
CA ASP A 106 1.16 -15.12 -5.23
C ASP A 106 1.37 -13.70 -4.66
N ILE A 107 0.45 -13.27 -3.79
CA ILE A 107 0.35 -11.89 -3.36
C ILE A 107 1.27 -11.61 -2.18
N TYR A 108 1.98 -10.48 -2.24
CA TYR A 108 2.72 -9.92 -1.11
C TYR A 108 2.64 -8.39 -1.11
N ALA A 109 2.82 -7.79 0.06
CA ALA A 109 2.87 -6.35 0.22
C ALA A 109 4.32 -5.89 0.40
N THR A 110 4.66 -4.72 -0.16
CA THR A 110 5.89 -3.99 0.17
C THR A 110 5.56 -2.67 0.85
N ILE A 111 6.38 -2.33 1.85
CA ILE A 111 6.27 -1.10 2.61
C ILE A 111 7.59 -0.36 2.46
N GLU A 112 7.53 0.85 1.90
CA GLU A 112 8.71 1.65 1.56
C GLU A 112 8.67 3.00 2.27
N ASN A 113 9.64 3.24 3.15
CA ASN A 113 9.95 4.57 3.68
C ASN A 113 10.98 5.23 2.76
N GLY A 114 10.57 6.28 2.07
CA GLY A 114 11.40 6.92 1.04
C GLY A 114 10.69 7.20 -0.28
N GLY A 115 9.39 6.91 -0.37
CA GLY A 115 8.59 7.17 -1.56
C GLY A 115 8.55 8.65 -1.95
N SER A 116 7.99 8.93 -3.13
CA SER A 116 7.89 10.26 -3.76
C SER A 116 7.68 11.40 -2.77
N LYS A 117 8.35 12.54 -3.00
CA LYS A 117 8.18 13.74 -2.17
C LYS A 117 6.71 14.10 -2.07
N TYR A 118 6.26 14.42 -0.85
CA TYR A 118 4.92 14.92 -0.61
C TYR A 118 4.75 16.23 -1.39
N VAL A 119 3.82 16.24 -2.34
CA VAL A 119 3.41 17.46 -3.05
C VAL A 119 2.01 17.79 -2.55
N GLU A 120 1.87 18.95 -1.92
CA GLU A 120 0.58 19.45 -1.48
C GLU A 120 -0.27 19.77 -2.72
N GLY A 121 -1.47 19.20 -2.78
CA GLY A 121 -2.43 19.54 -3.83
C GLY A 121 -2.97 20.94 -3.56
N LYS A 122 -2.80 21.86 -4.52
CA LYS A 122 -3.50 23.15 -4.53
C LYS A 122 -4.99 22.96 -4.79
#